data_AF-A0A514CET6-F1
#
_entry.id   AF-A0A514CET6-F1
#
_cell.length_a   1.000
_cell.length_b   1.000
_cell.length_c   1.000
_cell.angle_alpha   90.00
_cell.angle_beta   90.00
_cell.angle_gamma   90.00
#
_symmetry.space_group_name_H-M   'P 1'
#
loop_
_entity.id
_entity.type
_entity.pdbx_description
1 polymer ?
#
loop_
_entity_poly.entity_id
_entity_poly.type
_entity_poly.pdbx_seq_one_letter_code
_entity_poly.pdbx_strand_id
1 'polypeptide(L)'
;MKIATHIHISAKPQEVWKVLMDTKQYPQWNPFVQSLSGEVAEGKRIKVKLPGMTFTPTVLALKPNREFRWRGKLLIKGLFDGEHSFQLQAADNDCTLFLHSETFSGLLVPLFKKKLLTTTNDGFEAMNRALKNRVESKAAQ
;
A
#
# COMPACT_ATOMS: atom_id res chain seq x y z
N MET A 1 -4.05 16.37 -2.07
CA MET A 1 -3.29 16.22 -0.80
C MET A 1 -2.51 14.93 -0.88
N LYS A 2 -1.25 14.88 -0.46
CA LYS A 2 -0.41 13.68 -0.53
C LYS A 2 0.12 13.32 0.86
N ILE A 3 0.09 12.02 1.18
CA ILE A 3 0.79 11.42 2.31
C ILE A 3 1.87 10.53 1.72
N ALA A 4 3.09 10.61 2.24
CA ALA A 4 4.21 9.79 1.79
C ALA A 4 5.03 9.36 2.99
N THR A 5 5.32 8.08 3.06
CA THR A 5 6.19 7.44 4.04
C THR A 5 7.23 6.60 3.30
N HIS A 6 8.32 6.30 3.96
CA HIS A 6 9.33 5.41 3.42
C HIS A 6 10.00 4.61 4.54
N ILE A 7 10.57 3.47 4.20
CA ILE A 7 11.37 2.66 5.12
C ILE A 7 12.42 1.86 4.36
N HIS A 8 13.58 1.62 4.98
CA HIS A 8 14.58 0.69 4.47
C HIS A 8 14.30 -0.72 4.99
N ILE A 9 14.28 -1.70 4.10
CA ILE A 9 14.12 -3.12 4.40
C ILE A 9 15.41 -3.83 3.99
N SER A 10 16.01 -4.59 4.91
CA SER A 10 17.24 -5.34 4.69
C SER A 10 16.94 -6.64 3.94
N ALA A 11 16.43 -6.50 2.72
CA ALA A 11 16.08 -7.58 1.81
C ALA A 11 16.00 -7.06 0.37
N LYS A 12 16.15 -7.97 -0.59
CA LYS A 12 16.11 -7.63 -2.03
C LYS A 12 14.70 -7.22 -2.46
N PRO A 13 14.55 -6.38 -3.50
CA PRO A 13 13.22 -5.95 -3.96
C PRO A 13 12.28 -7.11 -4.31
N GLN A 14 12.83 -8.22 -4.79
CA GLN A 14 12.10 -9.45 -5.10
C GLN A 14 11.45 -10.09 -3.87
N GLU A 15 12.15 -10.08 -2.73
CA GLU A 15 11.66 -10.67 -1.48
C GLU A 15 10.56 -9.81 -0.87
N VAL A 16 10.78 -8.49 -0.88
CA VAL A 16 9.77 -7.53 -0.43
C VAL A 16 8.54 -7.61 -1.33
N TRP A 17 8.72 -7.66 -2.65
CA TRP A 17 7.63 -7.79 -3.62
C TRP A 17 6.82 -9.06 -3.41
N LYS A 18 7.48 -10.19 -3.14
CA LYS A 18 6.80 -11.46 -2.87
C LYS A 18 5.86 -11.37 -1.67
N VAL A 19 6.28 -10.72 -0.58
CA VAL A 19 5.42 -10.51 0.60
C VAL A 19 4.34 -9.47 0.34
N LEU A 20 4.68 -8.37 -0.35
CA LEU A 20 3.72 -7.33 -0.73
C LEU A 20 2.62 -7.87 -1.64
N MET A 21 2.94 -8.76 -2.58
CA MET A 21 1.95 -9.32 -3.51
C MET A 21 1.24 -10.56 -2.96
N ASP A 22 1.63 -11.07 -1.80
CA ASP A 22 0.96 -12.18 -1.11
C ASP A 22 -0.27 -11.69 -0.34
N THR A 23 -1.27 -11.26 -1.10
CA THR A 23 -2.48 -10.60 -0.58
C THR A 23 -3.34 -11.50 0.29
N LYS A 24 -3.19 -12.83 0.17
CA LYS A 24 -3.87 -13.83 1.00
C LYS A 24 -3.37 -13.82 2.44
N GLN A 25 -2.10 -13.49 2.65
CA GLN A 25 -1.46 -13.48 3.96
C GLN A 25 -1.57 -12.12 4.67
N TYR A 26 -2.17 -11.11 4.03
CA TYR A 26 -2.37 -9.78 4.63
C TYR A 26 -3.00 -9.81 6.03
N PRO A 27 -4.07 -10.60 6.32
CA PRO A 27 -4.63 -10.66 7.67
C PRO A 27 -3.65 -11.07 8.77
N GLN A 28 -2.55 -11.75 8.43
CA GLN A 28 -1.58 -12.26 9.40
C GLN A 28 -0.54 -11.22 9.82
N TRP A 29 -0.30 -10.19 9.00
CA TRP A 29 0.79 -9.24 9.23
C TRP A 29 0.41 -7.79 8.97
N ASN A 30 -0.57 -7.50 8.12
CA ASN A 30 -0.94 -6.15 7.73
C ASN A 30 -2.05 -5.60 8.66
N PRO A 31 -1.73 -4.67 9.58
CA PRO A 31 -2.72 -4.12 10.51
C PRO A 31 -3.72 -3.18 9.82
N PHE A 32 -3.42 -2.73 8.59
CA PHE A 32 -4.21 -1.74 7.87
C PHE A 32 -5.15 -2.41 6.86
N VAL A 33 -4.63 -3.27 6.00
CA VAL A 33 -5.41 -3.95 4.95
C VAL A 33 -5.79 -5.36 5.40
N GLN A 34 -7.08 -5.57 5.72
CA GLN A 34 -7.57 -6.86 6.17
C GLN A 34 -7.54 -7.90 5.04
N SER A 35 -7.99 -7.53 3.84
CA SER A 35 -7.89 -8.42 2.69
C SER A 35 -7.86 -7.66 1.38
N LEU A 36 -7.17 -8.24 0.41
CA LEU A 36 -7.17 -7.79 -0.96
C LEU A 36 -7.42 -9.00 -1.86
N SER A 37 -8.51 -8.93 -2.62
CA SER A 37 -8.99 -10.00 -3.48
C SER A 37 -9.28 -9.52 -4.90
N GLY A 38 -9.23 -10.43 -5.86
CA GLY A 38 -9.38 -10.11 -7.28
C GLY A 38 -8.08 -10.27 -8.06
N GLU A 39 -8.16 -10.01 -9.36
CA GLU A 39 -7.02 -10.10 -10.27
C GLU A 39 -6.18 -8.83 -10.14
N VAL A 40 -4.99 -8.98 -9.55
CA VAL A 40 -4.03 -7.87 -9.44
C VAL A 40 -3.27 -7.77 -10.75
N ALA A 41 -3.84 -7.04 -11.71
CA ALA A 41 -3.23 -6.75 -13.00
C ALA A 41 -3.62 -5.34 -13.47
N GLU A 42 -2.77 -4.70 -14.29
CA GLU A 42 -2.99 -3.34 -14.78
C GLU A 42 -4.37 -3.20 -15.48
N GLY A 43 -5.11 -2.14 -15.14
CA GLY A 43 -6.45 -1.90 -15.65
C GLY A 43 -7.57 -2.74 -14.99
N LYS A 44 -7.24 -3.76 -14.20
CA LYS A 44 -8.23 -4.58 -13.49
C LYS A 44 -8.70 -3.92 -12.19
N ARG A 45 -9.89 -4.32 -11.75
CA ARG A 45 -10.46 -3.89 -10.46
C ARG A 45 -10.21 -4.97 -9.43
N ILE A 46 -9.69 -4.56 -8.29
CA ILE A 46 -9.51 -5.41 -7.12
C ILE A 46 -10.53 -4.99 -6.05
N LYS A 47 -10.76 -5.83 -5.05
CA LYS A 47 -11.59 -5.54 -3.89
C LYS A 47 -10.70 -5.48 -2.67
N VAL A 48 -10.66 -4.32 -2.02
CA VAL A 48 -9.87 -4.05 -0.82
C VAL A 48 -10.82 -3.90 0.36
N LYS A 49 -10.54 -4.63 1.44
CA LYS A 49 -11.29 -4.58 2.69
C LYS A 49 -10.42 -3.98 3.79
N LEU A 50 -10.91 -2.91 4.40
CA LEU A 50 -10.39 -2.27 5.59
C LEU A 50 -11.39 -2.50 6.75
N PRO A 51 -10.97 -2.28 8.02
CA PRO A 51 -11.90 -2.29 9.14
C PRO A 51 -13.05 -1.29 8.91
N GLY A 52 -14.28 -1.77 8.80
CA GLY A 52 -15.48 -0.95 8.62
C GLY A 52 -15.75 -0.45 7.19
N MET A 53 -14.92 -0.77 6.20
CA MET A 53 -15.11 -0.30 4.81
C MET A 53 -14.58 -1.30 3.77
N THR A 54 -15.31 -1.46 2.66
CA THR A 54 -14.84 -2.20 1.48
C THR A 54 -14.98 -1.31 0.26
N PHE A 55 -13.96 -1.30 -0.60
CA PHE A 55 -13.97 -0.53 -1.84
C PHE A 55 -13.32 -1.31 -2.98
N THR A 56 -13.54 -0.87 -4.21
CA THR A 56 -13.09 -1.57 -5.43
C THR A 56 -12.15 -0.70 -6.27
N PRO A 57 -10.89 -0.53 -5.86
CA PRO A 57 -9.94 0.29 -6.60
C PRO A 57 -9.57 -0.37 -7.93
N THR A 58 -9.12 0.45 -8.87
CA THR A 58 -8.58 0.00 -10.16
C THR A 58 -7.07 0.05 -10.10
N VAL A 59 -6.40 -1.05 -10.47
CA VAL A 59 -4.94 -1.09 -10.58
C VAL A 59 -4.52 -0.22 -11.75
N LEU A 60 -3.67 0.76 -11.48
CA LEU A 60 -3.13 1.70 -12.46
C LEU A 60 -1.79 1.24 -13.01
N ALA A 61 -0.95 0.67 -12.15
CA ALA A 61 0.35 0.14 -12.56
C ALA A 61 0.72 -1.09 -11.73
N LEU A 62 1.32 -2.08 -12.38
CA LEU A 62 1.86 -3.27 -11.73
C LEU A 62 3.14 -3.69 -12.45
N LYS A 63 4.27 -3.14 -11.97
CA LYS A 63 5.61 -3.47 -12.44
C LYS A 63 6.27 -4.39 -11.41
N PRO A 64 6.49 -5.67 -11.73
CA PRO A 64 7.12 -6.63 -10.83
C PRO A 64 8.39 -6.08 -10.19
N ASN A 65 8.51 -6.25 -8.87
CA ASN A 65 9.65 -5.83 -8.04
C ASN A 65 9.96 -4.32 -8.05
N ARG A 66 9.04 -3.46 -8.55
CA ARG A 66 9.30 -2.02 -8.72
C ARG A 66 8.15 -1.13 -8.31
N GLU A 67 6.95 -1.37 -8.82
CA GLU A 67 5.82 -0.44 -8.64
C GLU A 67 4.51 -1.21 -8.56
N PHE A 68 3.71 -0.91 -7.55
CA PHE A 68 2.32 -1.32 -7.50
C PHE A 68 1.46 -0.12 -7.13
N ARG A 69 0.55 0.24 -8.02
CA ARG A 69 -0.26 1.44 -7.87
C ARG A 69 -1.71 1.16 -8.23
N TRP A 70 -2.62 1.65 -7.40
CA TRP A 70 -4.05 1.57 -7.65
C TRP A 70 -4.73 2.88 -7.29
N ARG A 71 -5.93 3.07 -7.81
CA ARG A 71 -6.78 4.21 -7.48
C ARG A 71 -8.15 3.75 -7.01
N GLY A 72 -8.46 4.10 -5.76
CA GLY A 72 -9.77 3.92 -5.14
C GLY A 72 -10.66 5.13 -5.33
N LYS A 73 -11.98 4.87 -5.33
CA LYS A 73 -13.01 5.91 -5.26
C LYS A 73 -13.98 5.53 -4.16
N LEU A 74 -14.31 6.49 -3.30
CA LEU A 74 -15.26 6.32 -2.22
C LEU A 74 -16.64 6.81 -2.70
N LEU A 75 -17.53 5.87 -3.01
CA LEU A 75 -18.93 6.05 -3.42
C LEU A 75 -19.16 6.81 -4.75
N ILE A 76 -18.69 8.05 -4.89
CA ILE A 76 -18.94 8.93 -6.05
C ILE A 76 -17.61 9.48 -6.59
N LYS A 77 -17.40 9.41 -7.92
CA LYS A 77 -16.22 9.96 -8.60
C LYS A 77 -16.11 11.48 -8.30
N GLY A 78 -14.96 11.95 -7.84
CA GLY A 78 -14.70 13.36 -7.54
C GLY A 78 -15.04 13.79 -6.11
N LEU A 79 -15.72 12.94 -5.32
CA LEU A 79 -16.07 13.25 -3.93
C LEU A 79 -14.91 12.93 -2.98
N PHE A 80 -14.35 11.73 -3.14
CA PHE A 80 -13.15 11.27 -2.46
C PHE A 80 -12.47 10.17 -3.29
N ASP A 81 -11.39 10.52 -3.96
CA ASP A 81 -10.55 9.61 -4.73
C ASP A 81 -9.17 9.50 -4.05
N GLY A 82 -8.62 8.29 -4.00
CA GLY A 82 -7.29 8.01 -3.41
C GLY A 82 -6.44 7.22 -4.39
N GLU A 83 -5.32 7.78 -4.84
CA GLU A 83 -4.30 7.08 -5.62
C GLU A 83 -3.19 6.61 -4.70
N HIS A 84 -3.12 5.31 -4.49
CA HIS A 84 -2.20 4.67 -3.58
C HIS A 84 -1.08 4.00 -4.37
N SER A 85 0.16 4.26 -3.99
CA SER A 85 1.36 3.83 -4.70
C SER A 85 2.38 3.23 -3.73
N PHE A 86 2.83 2.02 -4.06
CA PHE A 86 3.98 1.35 -3.48
C PHE A 86 5.09 1.30 -4.52
N GLN A 87 6.28 1.75 -4.14
CA GLN A 87 7.46 1.64 -4.99
C GLN A 87 8.61 0.99 -4.21
N LEU A 88 9.39 0.19 -4.93
CA LEU A 88 10.55 -0.51 -4.40
C LEU A 88 11.75 -0.06 -5.20
N GLN A 89 12.71 0.53 -4.51
CA GLN A 89 13.99 0.92 -5.09
C GLN A 89 15.08 0.07 -4.46
N ALA A 90 15.90 -0.57 -5.30
CA ALA A 90 17.09 -1.23 -4.82
C ALA A 90 18.04 -0.19 -4.21
N ALA A 91 18.56 -0.49 -3.03
CA ALA A 91 19.60 0.27 -2.35
C ALA A 91 20.85 -0.63 -2.20
N ASP A 92 21.93 -0.07 -1.66
CA ASP A 92 23.18 -0.80 -1.46
C ASP A 92 23.01 -1.97 -0.47
N ASN A 93 23.91 -2.96 -0.55
CA ASN A 93 23.97 -4.10 0.38
C ASN A 93 22.67 -4.92 0.49
N ASP A 94 22.07 -5.28 -0.65
CA ASP A 94 20.84 -6.09 -0.71
C ASP A 94 19.67 -5.48 0.08
N CYS A 95 19.65 -4.15 0.23
CA CYS A 95 18.55 -3.43 0.87
C CYS A 95 17.55 -2.90 -0.18
N THR A 96 16.32 -2.67 0.27
CA THR A 96 15.26 -2.05 -0.52
C THR A 96 14.72 -0.83 0.21
N LEU A 97 14.70 0.31 -0.49
CA LEU A 97 13.93 1.47 -0.07
C LEU A 97 12.48 1.27 -0.52
N PHE A 98 11.60 1.04 0.44
CA PHE A 98 10.16 0.95 0.23
C PHE A 98 9.53 2.32 0.38
N LEU A 99 8.95 2.84 -0.71
CA LEU A 99 8.24 4.10 -0.75
C LEU A 99 6.74 3.83 -0.80
N HIS A 100 6.00 4.39 0.15
CA HIS A 100 4.57 4.18 0.29
C HIS A 100 3.89 5.54 0.34
N SER A 101 3.01 5.81 -0.62
CA SER A 101 2.32 7.10 -0.68
C SER A 101 0.88 6.97 -1.14
N GLU A 102 0.03 7.87 -0.67
CA GLU A 102 -1.34 8.01 -1.16
C GLU A 102 -1.65 9.48 -1.46
N THR A 103 -2.17 9.73 -2.65
CA THR A 103 -2.64 11.05 -3.09
C THR A 103 -4.15 11.07 -3.07
N PHE A 104 -4.70 11.87 -2.16
CA PHE A 104 -6.13 12.11 -2.02
C PHE A 104 -6.55 13.34 -2.82
N SER A 105 -7.63 13.19 -3.59
CA SER A 105 -8.27 14.27 -4.36
C SER A 105 -9.79 14.20 -4.20
N GLY A 106 -10.46 15.35 -4.32
CA GLY A 106 -11.92 15.44 -4.24
C GLY A 106 -12.39 16.52 -3.28
N LEU A 107 -13.68 16.84 -3.36
CA LEU A 107 -14.29 17.96 -2.66
C LEU A 107 -14.27 17.79 -1.13
N LEU A 108 -14.32 16.55 -0.62
CA LEU A 108 -14.34 16.29 0.83
C LEU A 108 -12.95 16.17 1.46
N VAL A 109 -11.87 16.13 0.68
CA VAL A 109 -10.50 15.98 1.20
C VAL A 109 -10.13 17.05 2.25
N PRO A 110 -10.48 18.35 2.07
CA PRO A 110 -10.17 19.37 3.07
C PRO A 110 -10.81 19.10 4.45
N LEU A 111 -12.03 18.55 4.48
CA LEU A 111 -12.76 18.25 5.71
C LEU A 111 -12.10 17.10 6.50
N PHE A 112 -11.56 16.10 5.80
CA PHE A 112 -10.91 14.95 6.42
C PHE A 112 -9.38 15.09 6.56
N LYS A 113 -8.80 16.21 6.10
CA LYS A 113 -7.35 16.43 6.02
C LYS A 113 -6.60 16.10 7.33
N LYS A 114 -7.09 16.58 8.48
CA LYS A 114 -6.44 16.32 9.78
C LYS A 114 -6.41 14.83 10.12
N LYS A 115 -7.55 14.14 9.95
CA LYS A 115 -7.67 12.70 10.22
C LYS A 115 -6.84 11.86 9.27
N LEU A 116 -6.77 12.24 7.99
CA LEU A 116 -5.91 11.59 7.01
C LEU A 116 -4.43 11.75 7.38
N LEU A 117 -4.00 12.98 7.70
CA LEU A 117 -2.60 13.24 8.07
C LEU A 117 -2.13 12.46 9.30
N THR A 118 -3.03 12.14 10.24
CA THR A 118 -2.69 11.36 11.43
C THR A 118 -2.99 9.89 11.21
N THR A 119 -4.26 9.48 11.26
CA THR A 119 -4.68 8.08 11.26
C THR A 119 -4.21 7.30 10.03
N THR A 120 -4.26 7.89 8.84
CA THR A 120 -3.80 7.20 7.63
C THR A 120 -2.28 7.12 7.58
N ASN A 121 -1.57 8.18 7.97
CA ASN A 121 -0.11 8.15 8.06
C ASN A 121 0.37 7.09 9.06
N ASP A 122 -0.22 7.05 10.26
CA ASP A 122 0.11 6.07 11.31
C ASP A 122 -0.15 4.63 10.82
N GLY A 123 -1.26 4.43 10.11
CA GLY A 123 -1.59 3.15 9.47
C GLY A 123 -0.57 2.73 8.41
N PHE A 124 -0.07 3.67 7.60
CA PHE A 124 0.96 3.41 6.60
C PHE A 124 2.28 3.05 7.25
N GLU A 125 2.71 3.80 8.26
CA GLU A 125 3.94 3.49 8.99
C GLU A 125 3.85 2.13 9.69
N ALA A 126 2.70 1.80 10.29
CA ALA A 126 2.47 0.50 10.91
C ALA A 126 2.56 -0.64 9.89
N MET A 127 1.95 -0.47 8.72
CA MET A 127 2.06 -1.42 7.60
C MET A 127 3.52 -1.57 7.13
N ASN A 128 4.25 -0.46 6.97
CA ASN A 128 5.64 -0.47 6.52
C ASN A 128 6.54 -1.24 7.50
N ARG A 129 6.40 -0.97 8.80
CA ARG A 129 7.13 -1.70 9.85
C ARG A 129 6.78 -3.18 9.87
N ALA A 130 5.49 -3.52 9.73
CA ALA A 130 5.07 -4.92 9.69
C ALA A 130 5.60 -5.66 8.45
N LEU A 131 5.60 -5.00 7.29
CA LEU A 131 6.19 -5.54 6.06
C LEU A 131 7.70 -5.80 6.25
N LYS A 132 8.44 -4.80 6.77
CA LYS A 132 9.87 -4.93 7.08
C LYS A 132 10.13 -6.16 7.96
N ASN A 133 9.45 -6.24 9.11
CA ASN A 133 9.62 -7.34 10.06
C ASN A 133 9.30 -8.70 9.42
N ARG A 134 8.24 -8.76 8.61
CA ARG A 134 7.80 -10.01 7.96
C ARG A 134 8.79 -10.50 6.91
N VAL A 135 9.39 -9.58 6.15
CA VAL A 135 10.39 -9.90 5.13
C VAL A 135 11.70 -10.31 5.79
N GLU A 136 12.19 -9.53 6.75
CA GLU A 136 13.47 -9.77 7.43
C GLU A 136 13.46 -11.06 8.26
N SER A 137 12.33 -11.39 8.88
CA SER A 137 12.18 -12.66 9.61
C SER A 137 12.19 -13.90 8.68
N LYS A 138 11.90 -13.73 7.39
CA LYS A 138 11.96 -14.81 6.39
C LYS A 138 13.33 -14.93 5.72
N ALA A 139 14.09 -13.84 5.64
CA ALA A 139 15.45 -13.85 5.11
C ALA A 139 16.48 -14.42 6.12
N ALA A 140 16.15 -14.38 7.42
CA ALA A 140 16.96 -14.96 8.50
C ALA A 140 16.76 -16.47 8.72
N GLN A 141 15.94 -17.14 7.88
CA GLN A 141 15.67 -18.58 7.93
C GLN A 141 16.28 -19.26 6.70
#